data_AF-A0A7Y7IZE5-F1
#
_entry.id   AF-A0A7Y7IZE5-F1
#
_cell.length_a   1.000
_cell.length_b   1.000
_cell.length_c   1.000
_cell.angle_alpha   90.00
_cell.angle_beta   90.00
_cell.angle_gamma   90.00
#
_symmetry.space_group_name_H-M   'P 1'
#
loop_
_entity.id
_entity.type
_entity.pdbx_description
1 polymer ?
#
loop_
_entity_poly.entity_id
_entity_poly.type
_entity_poly.pdbx_seq_one_letter_code
_entity_poly.pdbx_strand_id
1 'polypeptide(L)'
;MPIAILPGLTLPDSEVTVSYILASGPGGQNVNKVATAAQLRFDAARSAALPERVRTRLLELAGSRATQDGVIVITARRFRTQLRNRQDAIERLAELIRQAAHRPAF
;
A
#
# COMPACT_ATOMS: atom_id res chain seq x y z
N MET A 1 2.04 -14.58 -5.52
CA MET A 1 0.60 -14.93 -5.46
C MET A 1 -0.18 -13.65 -5.70
N PRO A 2 -1.15 -13.64 -6.62
CA PRO A 2 -1.94 -12.47 -6.93
C PRO A 2 -2.73 -11.99 -5.70
N ILE A 3 -2.82 -10.69 -5.50
CA ILE A 3 -3.55 -10.07 -4.40
C ILE A 3 -4.96 -9.76 -4.93
N ALA A 4 -5.95 -10.55 -4.50
CA ALA A 4 -7.35 -10.32 -4.83
C ALA A 4 -7.90 -9.15 -4.00
N ILE A 5 -8.42 -8.11 -4.67
CA ILE A 5 -8.93 -6.91 -4.01
C ILE A 5 -10.46 -6.91 -4.00
N LEU A 6 -11.05 -7.14 -5.17
CA LEU A 6 -12.49 -7.20 -5.45
C LEU A 6 -12.77 -8.29 -6.50
N PRO A 7 -14.03 -8.75 -6.65
CA PRO A 7 -14.42 -9.60 -7.76
C PRO A 7 -14.08 -8.92 -9.11
N GLY A 8 -13.17 -9.52 -9.88
CA GLY A 8 -12.70 -8.97 -11.15
C GLY A 8 -11.54 -7.97 -11.07
N LEU A 9 -11.03 -7.66 -9.87
CA LEU A 9 -9.85 -6.82 -9.68
C LEU A 9 -8.78 -7.54 -8.85
N THR A 10 -7.75 -7.97 -9.55
CA THR A 10 -6.64 -8.72 -8.98
C THR A 10 -5.34 -8.01 -9.34
N LEU A 11 -4.53 -7.72 -8.33
CA LEU A 11 -3.19 -7.16 -8.54
C LEU A 11 -2.17 -8.28 -8.66
N PRO A 12 -1.34 -8.31 -9.72
CA PRO A 12 -0.19 -9.20 -9.76
C PRO A 12 0.83 -8.78 -8.70
N ASP A 13 1.51 -9.75 -8.09
CA ASP A 13 2.50 -9.44 -7.05
C ASP A 13 3.69 -8.63 -7.59
N SER A 14 3.97 -8.71 -8.90
CA SER A 14 4.99 -7.92 -9.58
C SER A 14 4.72 -6.41 -9.58
N GLU A 15 3.47 -5.99 -9.41
CA GLU A 15 3.12 -4.56 -9.32
C GLU A 15 3.32 -3.98 -7.92
N VAL A 16 3.50 -4.84 -6.91
CA VAL A 16 3.60 -4.44 -5.50
C VAL A 16 4.97 -4.80 -4.96
N THR A 17 5.80 -3.78 -4.75
CA THR A 17 7.12 -3.96 -4.14
C THR A 17 7.03 -3.69 -2.64
N VAL A 18 7.46 -4.63 -1.80
CA VAL A 18 7.55 -4.44 -0.35
C VAL A 18 9.00 -4.47 0.09
N SER A 19 9.47 -3.39 0.69
CA SER A 19 10.80 -3.26 1.28
C SER A 19 10.69 -3.14 2.80
N TYR A 20 11.63 -3.73 3.54
CA TYR A 20 11.64 -3.61 5.00
C TYR A 20 12.57 -2.48 5.42
N ILE A 21 12.09 -1.60 6.30
CA ILE A 21 12.83 -0.44 6.79
C ILE A 21 12.94 -0.47 8.31
N LEU A 22 13.89 0.30 8.84
CA LEU A 22 14.01 0.51 10.28
C LEU A 22 12.78 1.27 10.79
N ALA A 23 12.18 0.77 11.87
CA ALA A 23 11.12 1.47 12.56
C ALA A 23 11.69 2.74 13.21
N SER A 24 11.61 3.88 12.51
CA SER A 24 12.07 5.17 13.05
C SER A 24 10.99 5.76 13.96
N GLY A 25 11.23 5.73 15.27
CA GLY A 25 10.54 6.53 16.28
C GLY A 25 11.50 7.55 16.90
N PRO A 26 11.04 8.78 17.24
CA PRO A 26 11.86 9.81 17.86
C PRO A 26 12.14 9.48 19.33
N GLY A 27 13.42 9.39 19.69
CA GLY A 27 13.92 9.57 21.06
C GLY A 27 13.94 8.36 22.01
N GLY A 28 15.15 8.00 22.48
CA GLY A 28 15.37 7.51 23.84
C GLY A 28 15.64 6.01 24.05
N GLN A 29 16.92 5.68 24.20
CA GLN A 29 17.50 4.50 24.90
C GLN A 29 17.13 3.08 24.42
N ASN A 30 18.12 2.42 23.79
CA ASN A 30 18.32 0.96 23.65
C ASN A 30 17.08 0.09 23.38
N VAL A 31 16.41 0.28 22.24
CA VAL A 31 15.56 -0.77 21.66
C VAL A 31 16.29 -1.32 20.45
N ASN A 32 16.62 -2.62 20.48
CA ASN A 32 17.08 -3.39 19.33
C ASN A 32 16.10 -3.18 18.16
N LYS A 33 16.39 -2.20 17.29
CA LYS A 33 15.55 -1.80 16.15
C LYS A 33 15.70 -2.84 15.06
N VAL A 34 15.00 -3.96 15.21
CA VAL A 34 14.82 -4.89 14.10
C VAL A 34 14.05 -4.15 13.00
N ALA A 35 14.49 -4.26 11.75
CA ALA A 35 13.85 -3.69 10.57
C ALA A 35 12.51 -4.39 10.28
N THR A 36 11.53 -4.19 11.16
CA THR A 36 10.23 -4.88 11.10
C THR A 36 9.21 -4.09 10.29
N ALA A 37 9.43 -2.80 10.08
CA ALA A 37 8.51 -1.97 9.31
C ALA A 37 8.53 -2.38 7.84
N ALA A 38 7.35 -2.52 7.23
CA ALA A 38 7.18 -2.83 5.83
C ALA A 38 6.74 -1.57 5.09
N GLN A 39 7.51 -1.16 4.09
CA GLN A 39 7.15 -0.12 3.14
C GLN A 39 6.72 -0.78 1.83
N LEU A 40 5.45 -0.63 1.52
CA LEU A 40 4.85 -1.06 0.26
C LEU A 40 4.89 0.11 -0.74
N ARG A 41 5.26 -0.19 -1.98
CA ARG A 41 5.21 0.72 -3.12
C ARG A 41 4.38 0.06 -4.22
N PHE A 42 3.43 0.81 -4.76
CA PHE A 42 2.55 0.37 -5.84
C PHE A 42 2.42 1.47 -6.88
N ASP A 43 2.81 1.19 -8.12
CA ASP A 43 2.71 2.14 -9.23
C ASP A 43 1.27 2.14 -9.78
N ALA A 44 0.41 2.96 -9.16
CA ALA A 44 -0.98 3.07 -9.55
C ALA A 44 -1.15 3.74 -10.93
N ALA A 45 -0.23 4.64 -11.30
CA ALA A 45 -0.28 5.34 -12.58
C ALA A 45 -0.11 4.38 -13.78
N ARG A 46 0.80 3.41 -13.65
CA ARG A 46 1.18 2.47 -14.73
C ARG A 46 0.57 1.08 -14.58
N SER A 47 -0.21 0.83 -13.52
CA SER A 47 -0.89 -0.45 -13.31
C SER A 47 -1.91 -0.73 -14.42
N ALA A 48 -1.72 -1.84 -15.13
CA ALA A 48 -2.66 -2.32 -16.15
C ALA A 48 -3.91 -2.98 -15.53
N ALA A 49 -3.81 -3.40 -14.26
CA ALA A 49 -4.91 -3.98 -13.52
C ALA A 49 -5.99 -2.94 -13.15
N LEU A 50 -5.65 -1.65 -13.09
CA LEU A 50 -6.58 -0.60 -12.68
C LEU A 50 -7.29 0.05 -13.88
N PRO A 51 -8.64 0.03 -13.94
CA PRO A 51 -9.39 0.87 -14.86
C PRO A 51 -9.09 2.35 -14.60
N GLU A 52 -9.08 3.18 -15.65
CA GLU A 52 -8.74 4.61 -15.55
C GLU A 52 -9.52 5.34 -14.46
N ARG A 53 -10.85 5.10 -14.36
CA ARG A 53 -11.68 5.69 -13.30
C ARG A 53 -11.19 5.36 -11.88
N VAL A 54 -10.72 4.13 -11.67
CA VAL A 54 -10.28 3.64 -10.35
C VAL A 54 -8.90 4.20 -10.08
N ARG A 55 -8.01 4.22 -11.08
CA ARG A 55 -6.68 4.83 -11.00
C ARG A 55 -6.75 6.29 -10.57
N THR A 56 -7.53 7.12 -11.26
CA THR A 56 -7.65 8.55 -10.94
C THR A 56 -8.12 8.75 -9.51
N ARG A 57 -9.21 8.07 -9.12
CA ARG A 57 -9.76 8.17 -7.78
C ARG A 57 -8.85 7.61 -6.69
N LEU A 58 -8.10 6.55 -7.01
CA LEU A 58 -7.12 5.97 -6.10
C LEU A 58 -5.99 6.96 -5.81
N LEU A 59 -5.50 7.68 -6.82
CA LEU A 59 -4.48 8.71 -6.65
C LEU A 59 -5.03 9.90 -5.82
N GLU A 60 -6.27 10.31 -6.06
CA GLU A 60 -6.94 11.34 -5.25
C GLU A 60 -7.09 10.90 -3.78
N LEU A 61 -7.56 9.67 -3.53
CA LEU A 61 -7.72 9.12 -2.17
C LEU A 61 -6.38 8.87 -1.48
N ALA A 62 -5.34 8.51 -2.23
CA ALA A 62 -4.00 8.33 -1.70
C ALA A 62 -3.41 9.67 -1.20
N GLY A 63 -3.74 10.78 -1.88
CA GLY A 63 -3.34 12.12 -1.48
C GLY A 63 -1.83 12.21 -1.23
N SER A 64 -1.44 12.57 0.00
CA SER A 64 -0.03 12.69 0.40
C SER A 64 0.76 11.38 0.40
N ARG A 65 0.10 10.23 0.24
CA ARG A 65 0.75 8.91 0.11
C ARG A 65 1.16 8.60 -1.32
N ALA A 66 0.62 9.33 -2.30
CA ALA A 66 1.02 9.22 -3.69
C ALA A 66 2.17 10.19 -3.99
N THR A 67 3.15 9.70 -4.73
CA THR A 67 4.21 10.51 -5.33
C THR A 67 3.70 11.24 -6.57
N GLN A 68 4.48 12.21 -7.07
CA GLN A 68 4.16 12.93 -8.31
C GLN A 68 4.10 11.98 -9.53
N ASP A 69 4.88 10.90 -9.50
CA ASP A 69 4.85 9.85 -10.53
C ASP A 69 3.64 8.91 -10.41
N GLY A 70 2.75 9.13 -9.43
CA GLY A 70 1.58 8.29 -9.18
C GLY A 70 1.90 6.95 -8.51
N VAL A 71 3.07 6.82 -7.89
CA VAL A 71 3.42 5.68 -7.04
C VAL A 71 2.88 5.90 -5.64
N ILE A 72 2.07 4.99 -5.15
CA ILE A 72 1.51 4.98 -3.79
C ILE A 72 2.48 4.29 -2.85
N VAL A 73 2.83 4.97 -1.76
CA VAL A 73 3.75 4.47 -0.74
C VAL A 73 3.00 4.31 0.58
N ILE A 74 2.96 3.09 1.10
CA ILE A 74 2.30 2.74 2.37
C ILE A 74 3.35 2.17 3.31
N THR A 75 3.52 2.80 4.48
CA THR A 75 4.42 2.29 5.52
C THR A 75 3.63 1.70 6.68
N ALA A 76 3.81 0.41 6.94
CA ALA A 76 3.24 -0.32 8.05
C ALA A 76 4.32 -0.67 9.08
N ARG A 77 4.10 -0.27 10.34
CA ARG A 77 5.03 -0.49 11.46
C ARG A 77 4.30 -0.80 12.77
N ARG A 78 3.06 -1.28 12.66
CA ARG A 78 2.17 -1.53 13.80
C ARG A 78 2.59 -2.77 14.61
N PHE A 79 3.20 -3.75 13.95
CA PHE A 79 3.50 -5.06 14.51
C PHE A 79 4.99 -5.25 14.74
N ARG A 80 5.34 -6.21 15.60
CA ARG A 80 6.73 -6.59 15.91
C ARG A 80 7.35 -7.54 14.88
N THR A 81 6.60 -8.00 13.88
CA THR A 81 7.07 -8.93 12.86
C THR A 81 6.92 -8.34 11.46
N GLN A 82 7.92 -8.58 10.61
CA GLN A 82 7.92 -8.17 9.20
C GLN A 82 6.70 -8.70 8.45
N LEU A 83 6.34 -9.97 8.66
CA LEU A 83 5.21 -10.60 8.00
C LEU A 83 3.88 -9.90 8.33
N ARG A 84 3.63 -9.57 9.61
CA ARG A 84 2.40 -8.87 10.00
C ARG A 84 2.37 -7.44 9.46
N ASN A 85 3.50 -6.74 9.45
CA ASN A 85 3.57 -5.41 8.85
C ASN A 85 3.38 -5.45 7.33
N ARG A 86 3.93 -6.46 6.64
CA ARG A 86 3.66 -6.67 5.21
C ARG A 86 2.18 -6.87 4.96
N GLN A 87 1.51 -7.73 5.73
CA GLN A 87 0.08 -7.97 5.58
C GLN A 87 -0.75 -6.71 5.85
N ASP A 88 -0.38 -5.93 6.88
CA ASP A 88 -1.00 -4.64 7.20
C ASP A 88 -0.85 -3.62 6.05
N ALA A 89 0.32 -3.55 5.42
CA ALA A 89 0.54 -2.67 4.28
C ALA A 89 -0.32 -3.09 3.07
N ILE A 90 -0.41 -4.39 2.79
CA ILE A 90 -1.22 -4.94 1.71
C ILE A 90 -2.71 -4.66 1.95
N GLU A 91 -3.21 -4.90 3.17
CA GLU A 91 -4.62 -4.65 3.50
C GLU A 91 -4.98 -3.17 3.34
N ARG A 92 -4.11 -2.26 3.77
CA ARG A 92 -4.30 -0.81 3.58
C ARG A 92 -4.35 -0.42 2.10
N LEU A 93 -3.52 -1.03 1.26
CA LEU A 93 -3.57 -0.80 -0.18
C LEU A 93 -4.90 -1.32 -0.75
N ALA A 94 -5.28 -2.54 -0.39
CA ALA A 94 -6.51 -3.17 -0.85
C ALA A 94 -7.72 -2.32 -0.48
N GLU A 95 -7.78 -1.82 0.75
CA GLU A 95 -8.86 -0.98 1.22
C GLU A 95 -8.95 0.36 0.47
N LEU A 96 -7.80 1.01 0.21
CA LEU A 96 -7.75 2.21 -0.64
C LEU A 96 -8.31 1.95 -2.04
N ILE A 97 -7.95 0.82 -2.64
CA ILE A 97 -8.44 0.42 -3.96
C ILE A 97 -9.93 0.09 -3.92
N ARG A 98 -10.43 -0.58 -2.87
CA ARG A 98 -11.86 -0.84 -2.69
C ARG A 98 -12.65 0.47 -2.63
N GLN A 99 -12.17 1.45 -1.88
CA GLN A 99 -12.79 2.78 -1.79
C GLN A 99 -12.76 3.53 -3.13
N ALA A 100 -11.66 3.43 -3.88
CA ALA A 100 -11.55 4.00 -5.22
C ALA A 100 -12.49 3.31 -6.23
N ALA A 101 -12.67 1.99 -6.10
CA ALA A 101 -13.51 1.21 -6.99
C ALA A 101 -15.01 1.35 -6.70
N HIS A 102 -15.38 1.62 -5.44
CA HIS A 102 -16.75 1.82 -5.00
C HIS A 102 -17.35 3.06 -5.68
N ARG A 103 -18.22 2.85 -6.67
CA ARG A 103 -18.98 3.93 -7.31
C ARG A 103 -19.90 4.54 -6.23
N PRO A 104 -19.93 5.87 -6.03
CA PRO A 104 -20.98 6.44 -5.19
C PRO A 104 -22.31 6.08 -5.87
N ALA A 105 -23.20 5.40 -5.16
CA ALA A 105 -24.58 5.30 -5.59
C ALA A 105 -25.17 6.71 -5.41
N PHE A 106 -25.39 7.40 -6.53
CA PHE A 106 -26.31 8.54 -6.56
C PHE A 106 -27.69 8.00 -6.87
#